data_AF-A0AAE1V7V8-F1
#
_entry.id   AF-A0AAE1V7V8-F1
#
_cell.length_a   1.000
_cell.length_b   1.000
_cell.length_c   1.000
_cell.angle_alpha   90.00
_cell.angle_beta   90.00
_cell.angle_gamma   90.00
#
_symmetry.space_group_name_H-M   'P 1'
#
loop_
_entity.id
_entity.type
_entity.pdbx_description
1 polymer ?
#
loop_
_entity_poly.entity_id
_entity_poly.type
_entity_poly.pdbx_seq_one_letter_code
_entity_poly.pdbx_strand_id
1 'polypeptide(L)'
;MEASKKLVAVFLVCMVMLSTVHVSKADGETNEAFKTVANEYKDCYNDCQKGCSDAGFGYTHCEMKCDNDCTAMLLKERIEKMKNEKP
;
A
#
# COMPACT_ATOMS: atom_id res chain seq x y z
N MET A 1 -12.29 2.27 39.31
CA MET A 1 -11.94 3.55 38.65
C MET A 1 -10.58 3.53 37.92
N GLU A 2 -9.80 2.44 37.92
CA GLU A 2 -8.53 2.36 37.16
C GLU A 2 -8.71 1.97 35.68
N ALA A 3 -9.70 1.13 35.36
CA ALA A 3 -9.96 0.68 33.99
C ALA A 3 -10.32 1.84 33.04
N SER A 4 -11.10 2.81 33.51
CA SER A 4 -11.48 4.00 32.74
C SER A 4 -10.27 4.86 32.37
N LYS A 5 -9.26 4.96 33.25
CA LYS A 5 -8.03 5.72 32.97
C LYS A 5 -7.17 5.06 31.90
N LYS A 6 -7.09 3.72 31.92
CA LYS A 6 -6.35 2.93 30.93
C LYS A 6 -6.99 3.01 29.54
N LEU A 7 -8.32 2.97 29.47
CA LEU A 7 -9.05 3.11 28.21
C LEU A 7 -8.89 4.50 27.59
N VAL A 8 -8.95 5.57 28.41
CA VAL A 8 -8.73 6.94 27.93
C VAL A 8 -7.31 7.12 27.38
N ALA A 9 -6.29 6.57 28.05
CA ALA A 9 -4.91 6.65 27.57
C ALA A 9 -4.72 5.94 26.21
N VAL A 10 -5.27 4.74 26.04
CA VAL A 10 -5.21 4.00 24.77
C VAL A 10 -5.95 4.75 23.66
N PHE A 11 -7.12 5.30 23.95
CA PHE A 11 -7.89 6.08 22.98
C PHE A 11 -7.13 7.30 22.48
N LEU A 12 -6.44 8.02 23.40
CA LEU A 12 -5.64 9.19 23.05
C LEU A 12 -4.42 8.81 22.20
N VAL A 13 -3.73 7.72 22.49
CA VAL A 13 -2.61 7.23 21.66
C VAL A 13 -3.07 6.87 20.25
N CYS A 14 -4.20 6.18 20.12
CA CYS A 14 -4.77 5.86 18.79
C CYS A 14 -5.10 7.12 17.99
N MET A 15 -5.66 8.16 18.62
CA MET A 15 -5.94 9.42 17.93
C MET A 15 -4.66 10.16 17.52
N VAL A 16 -3.59 10.10 18.33
CA VAL A 16 -2.28 10.68 17.96
C VAL A 16 -1.66 9.95 16.77
N MET A 17 -1.75 8.62 16.72
CA MET A 17 -1.28 7.83 15.58
C MET A 17 -2.09 8.07 14.31
N LEU A 18 -3.38 8.37 14.42
CA LEU A 18 -4.19 8.75 13.26
C LEU A 18 -3.87 10.18 12.79
N SER A 19 -3.61 11.12 13.71
CA SER A 19 -3.30 12.51 13.36
C SER A 19 -1.91 12.74 12.76
N THR A 20 -0.94 11.85 12.99
CA THR A 20 0.33 11.87 12.23
C THR A 20 0.18 11.47 10.76
N VAL A 21 -0.93 10.82 10.39
CA VAL A 21 -1.26 10.47 8.99
C VAL A 21 -2.00 11.63 8.29
N HIS A 22 -2.44 12.66 9.03
CA HIS A 22 -3.20 13.79 8.49
C HIS A 22 -2.37 15.08 8.32
N VAL A 23 -1.12 14.99 7.87
CA VAL A 23 -0.34 16.15 7.37
C VAL A 23 0.42 15.76 6.11
N SER A 24 -0.32 15.57 5.01
CA SER A 24 0.14 15.82 3.64
C SER A 24 -1.09 15.94 2.73
N LYS A 25 -2.00 16.85 3.11
CA LYS A 25 -2.98 17.39 2.17
C LYS A 25 -2.43 18.71 1.62
N ALA A 26 -1.34 18.61 0.88
CA ALA A 26 -0.87 19.65 -0.02
C ALA A 26 -1.01 19.10 -1.44
N ASP A 27 -1.85 19.76 -2.21
CA ASP A 27 -1.99 19.72 -3.66
C ASP A 27 -2.46 18.45 -4.38
N GLY A 28 -3.37 18.66 -5.33
CA GLY A 28 -4.05 17.63 -6.15
C GLY A 28 -3.14 16.77 -7.03
N GLU A 29 -1.84 17.03 -7.04
CA GLU A 29 -0.81 16.24 -7.71
C GLU A 29 -0.59 14.86 -7.05
N THR A 30 -0.82 14.76 -5.73
CA THR A 30 -0.72 13.52 -4.96
C THR A 30 -1.78 12.49 -5.31
N ASN A 31 -2.99 12.93 -5.69
CA ASN A 31 -4.08 12.05 -6.10
C ASN A 31 -3.78 11.34 -7.43
N GLU A 32 -3.19 12.04 -8.40
CA GLU A 32 -2.87 11.45 -9.71
C GLU A 32 -1.70 10.48 -9.62
N ALA A 33 -0.67 10.79 -8.83
CA ALA A 33 0.43 9.87 -8.55
C ALA A 33 -0.06 8.59 -7.84
N PHE A 34 -0.90 8.74 -6.81
CA PHE A 34 -1.50 7.60 -6.10
C PHE A 34 -2.40 6.76 -7.02
N LYS A 35 -3.25 7.41 -7.83
CA LYS A 35 -4.12 6.76 -8.81
C LYS A 35 -3.34 6.02 -9.89
N THR A 36 -2.21 6.57 -10.34
CA THR A 36 -1.32 5.91 -11.28
C THR A 36 -0.75 4.64 -10.66
N VAL A 37 -0.22 4.71 -9.43
CA VAL A 37 0.29 3.52 -8.70
C VAL A 37 -0.81 2.48 -8.49
N ALA A 38 -2.03 2.91 -8.15
CA ALA A 38 -3.15 2.00 -7.95
C ALA A 38 -3.56 1.28 -9.25
N ASN A 39 -3.51 1.98 -10.39
CA ASN A 39 -3.75 1.38 -11.70
C ASN A 39 -2.62 0.42 -12.10
N GLU A 40 -1.36 0.83 -11.95
CA GLU A 40 -0.19 -0.03 -12.23
C GLU A 40 -0.24 -1.33 -11.39
N TYR A 41 -0.60 -1.21 -10.10
CA TYR A 41 -0.82 -2.37 -9.23
C TYR A 41 -1.97 -3.24 -9.72
N LYS A 42 -3.13 -2.63 -10.03
CA LYS A 42 -4.33 -3.36 -10.48
C LYS A 42 -4.07 -4.16 -11.74
N ASP A 43 -3.38 -3.57 -12.72
CA ASP A 43 -3.07 -4.21 -13.99
C ASP A 43 -2.12 -5.39 -13.77
N CYS A 44 -1.03 -5.17 -13.00
CA CYS A 44 -0.12 -6.25 -12.60
C CYS A 44 -0.84 -7.40 -11.89
N TYR A 45 -1.71 -7.06 -10.93
CA TYR A 45 -2.41 -8.05 -10.12
C TYR A 45 -3.38 -8.89 -10.96
N ASN A 46 -4.13 -8.28 -11.89
CA ASN A 46 -5.06 -9.00 -12.76
C ASN A 46 -4.31 -9.96 -13.70
N ASP A 47 -3.22 -9.51 -14.30
CA ASP A 47 -2.42 -10.35 -15.20
C ASP A 47 -1.76 -11.51 -14.45
N CYS A 48 -1.21 -11.23 -13.26
CA CYS A 48 -0.65 -12.26 -12.39
C CYS A 48 -1.70 -13.27 -11.94
N GLN A 49 -2.88 -12.80 -11.51
CA GLN A 49 -3.94 -13.65 -11.01
C GLN A 49 -4.49 -14.56 -12.10
N LYS A 50 -4.60 -14.05 -13.33
CA LYS A 50 -4.95 -14.85 -14.51
C LYS A 50 -3.89 -15.93 -14.77
N GLY A 51 -2.61 -15.55 -14.89
CA GLY A 51 -1.54 -16.53 -15.15
C GLY A 51 -1.38 -17.58 -14.04
N CYS A 52 -1.59 -17.18 -12.79
CA CYS A 52 -1.55 -18.08 -11.64
C CYS A 52 -2.75 -19.04 -11.63
N SER A 53 -3.93 -18.55 -11.97
CA SER A 53 -5.13 -19.38 -12.06
C SER A 53 -5.05 -20.35 -13.26
N ASP A 54 -4.53 -19.89 -14.40
CA ASP A 54 -4.30 -20.70 -15.60
C ASP A 54 -3.27 -21.81 -15.35
N ALA A 55 -2.33 -21.60 -14.41
CA ALA A 55 -1.40 -22.62 -13.94
C ALA A 55 -2.03 -23.62 -12.94
N GLY A 56 -3.30 -23.47 -12.59
CA GLY A 56 -4.05 -24.38 -11.73
C GLY A 56 -3.87 -24.14 -10.23
N PHE A 57 -3.32 -23.01 -9.81
CA PHE A 57 -3.18 -22.67 -8.40
C PHE A 57 -4.50 -22.15 -7.80
N GLY A 58 -4.68 -22.36 -6.49
CA GLY A 58 -5.85 -21.89 -5.76
C GLY A 58 -5.84 -20.38 -5.52
N TYR A 59 -7.04 -19.80 -5.36
CA TYR A 59 -7.23 -18.34 -5.20
C TYR A 59 -6.33 -17.72 -4.12
N THR A 60 -6.32 -18.24 -2.89
CA THR A 60 -5.51 -17.69 -1.79
C THR A 60 -4.00 -17.76 -2.06
N HIS A 61 -3.54 -18.79 -2.79
CA HIS A 61 -2.15 -18.87 -3.21
C HIS A 61 -1.82 -17.76 -4.20
N CYS A 62 -2.68 -17.59 -5.21
CA CYS A 62 -2.52 -16.54 -6.22
C CYS A 62 -2.62 -15.14 -5.64
N GLU A 63 -3.56 -14.90 -4.73
CA GLU A 63 -3.73 -13.62 -4.04
C GLU A 63 -2.45 -13.21 -3.32
N MET A 64 -1.93 -14.06 -2.43
CA MET A 64 -0.71 -13.75 -1.68
C MET A 64 0.52 -13.58 -2.59
N LYS A 65 0.65 -14.46 -3.60
CA LYS A 65 1.76 -14.39 -4.55
C LYS A 65 1.72 -13.10 -5.37
N CYS A 66 0.57 -12.79 -5.96
CA CYS A 66 0.42 -11.64 -6.83
C CYS A 66 0.51 -10.32 -6.07
N ASP A 67 -0.02 -10.26 -4.84
CA ASP A 67 0.14 -9.09 -3.99
C ASP A 67 1.62 -8.78 -3.70
N ASN A 68 2.38 -9.80 -3.32
CA ASN A 68 3.80 -9.66 -3.02
C ASN A 68 4.63 -9.33 -4.28
N ASP A 69 4.40 -10.04 -5.38
CA ASP A 69 5.17 -9.86 -6.62
C ASP A 69 4.92 -8.46 -7.24
N CYS A 70 3.67 -8.01 -7.28
CA CYS A 70 3.33 -6.70 -7.83
C CYS A 70 3.80 -5.54 -6.93
N THR A 71 3.70 -5.70 -5.60
CA THR A 71 4.23 -4.70 -4.66
C THR A 71 5.74 -4.58 -4.80
N ALA A 72 6.46 -5.71 -4.89
CA ALA A 72 7.92 -5.71 -5.06
C ALA A 72 8.34 -5.05 -6.37
N MET A 73 7.60 -5.28 -7.47
CA MET A 73 7.85 -4.63 -8.76
C MET A 73 7.72 -3.11 -8.67
N LEU A 74 6.59 -2.62 -8.13
CA LEU A 74 6.33 -1.18 -7.99
C LEU A 74 7.38 -0.50 -7.11
N LEU A 75 7.75 -1.12 -5.99
CA LEU A 75 8.79 -0.58 -5.11
C LEU A 75 10.14 -0.52 -5.83
N LYS A 76 10.50 -1.56 -6.58
CA LYS A 76 11.75 -1.59 -7.35
C LYS A 76 11.79 -0.48 -8.38
N GLU A 77 10.73 -0.31 -9.19
CA GLU A 77 10.67 0.74 -10.20
C GLU A 77 10.77 2.15 -9.59
N ARG A 78 10.16 2.38 -8.43
CA ARG A 78 10.22 3.67 -7.74
C ARG A 78 11.61 3.93 -7.15
N ILE A 79 12.26 2.92 -6.56
CA ILE A 79 13.63 3.02 -6.08
C ILE A 79 14.59 3.31 -7.23
N GLU A 80 14.40 2.69 -8.40
CA GLU A 80 15.22 2.95 -9.58
C GLU A 80 15.02 4.35 -10.14
N LYS A 81 13.78 4.87 -10.17
CA LYS A 81 13.51 6.26 -10.53
C LYS A 81 14.25 7.24 -9.61
N MET A 82 14.15 7.05 -8.30
CA MET A 82 14.86 7.89 -7.32
C MET A 82 16.39 7.80 -7.45
N LYS A 83 16.93 6.63 -7.83
CA LYS A 83 18.39 6.46 -8.04
C LYS A 83 18.90 7.19 -9.27
N ASN A 84 18.05 7.34 -10.29
CA ASN A 84 18.39 7.98 -11.57
C ASN A 84 18.13 9.50 -11.54
N GLU A 85 17.27 9.98 -10.64
CA GLU A 85 17.17 11.39 -10.26
C GLU A 85 18.31 11.77 -9.30
N LYS A 86 19.55 11.80 -9.82
CA LYS A 86 20.66 12.43 -9.11
C LYS A 86 20.41 13.96 -9.06
N PRO A 87 20.66 14.65 -7.92
CA PRO A 87 20.50 16.11 -7.83
C PRO A 87 21.36 16.87 -8.83
#